data_AF-A0AAD7ADW1-F1
#
_entry.id   AF-A0AAD7ADW1-F1
#
_cell.length_a   1.000
_cell.length_b   1.000
_cell.length_c   1.000
_cell.angle_alpha   90.00
_cell.angle_beta   90.00
_cell.angle_gamma   90.00
#
_symmetry.space_group_name_H-M   'P 1'
#
loop_
_entity.id
_entity.type
_entity.pdbx_description
1 polymer ?
#
loop_
_entity_poly.entity_id
_entity_poly.type
_entity_poly.pdbx_seq_one_letter_code
_entity_poly.pdbx_strand_id
1 'polypeptide(L)'
;MRRDGQPRFLLTPQGAVDERIIRVFRKLFVGETIIYGANDEEPGGLARTDINSHEQGYIYLEISASTIQISFSFPLQRGMLQASLQPPPSAFPDVFRLVTEVVKLFKPAHFTSPQRVDDAATDQPLEATYRHEFYRCLYLLRPRALISAEYCAQAPTDRIDFLVHCHESDNTARSWGIELLGDGDRLKDHTDHFDSEGVYRQTWVGGMAEFAIVDFHYAD
;
A
#
# COMPACT_ATOMS: atom_id res chain seq x y z
N MET A 1 -22.49 32.16 -1.39
CA MET A 1 -21.34 32.95 -1.87
C MET A 1 -20.28 31.95 -2.33
N ARG A 2 -20.19 31.68 -3.64
CA ARG A 2 -19.24 30.71 -4.22
C ARG A 2 -17.87 31.37 -4.31
N ARG A 3 -16.83 30.73 -3.78
CA ARG A 3 -15.43 31.12 -4.05
C ARG A 3 -14.92 30.28 -5.21
N ASP A 4 -14.31 30.95 -6.19
CA ASP A 4 -13.65 30.41 -7.37
C ASP A 4 -12.36 29.63 -7.01
N GLY A 5 -12.51 28.58 -6.21
CA GLY A 5 -11.44 27.64 -5.91
C GLY A 5 -11.73 26.33 -6.63
N GLN A 6 -10.99 26.03 -7.69
CA GLN A 6 -10.84 24.64 -8.15
C GLN A 6 -10.55 23.77 -6.91
N PRO A 7 -11.32 22.70 -6.67
CA PRO A 7 -11.06 21.80 -5.55
C PRO A 7 -9.63 21.29 -5.67
N ARG A 8 -8.78 21.64 -4.70
CA ARG A 8 -7.38 21.19 -4.66
C ARG A 8 -7.35 19.84 -3.99
N PHE A 9 -7.52 18.79 -4.80
CA PHE A 9 -7.57 17.41 -4.33
C PHE A 9 -6.20 16.89 -3.83
N LEU A 10 -5.11 17.55 -4.22
CA LEU A 10 -3.76 17.23 -3.79
C LEU A 10 -3.21 18.31 -2.89
N LEU A 11 -2.42 17.89 -1.89
CA LEU A 11 -1.65 18.83 -1.08
C LEU A 11 -0.80 19.68 -2.00
N THR A 12 -0.96 20.99 -1.87
CA THR A 12 0.04 21.92 -2.42
C THR A 12 1.36 21.72 -1.67
N PRO A 13 2.52 22.08 -2.26
CA PRO A 13 3.80 22.07 -1.52
C PRO A 13 3.73 22.81 -0.19
N GLN A 14 2.96 23.91 -0.14
CA GLN A 14 2.72 24.68 1.08
C GLN A 14 1.87 23.90 2.11
N GLY A 15 0.83 23.19 1.67
CA GLY A 15 0.01 22.36 2.55
C GLY A 15 0.75 21.12 3.05
N ALA A 16 1.67 20.58 2.26
CA ALA A 16 2.50 19.42 2.62
C ALA A 16 3.46 19.69 3.79
N VAL A 17 3.80 20.97 4.03
CA VAL A 17 4.66 21.40 5.15
C VAL A 17 3.89 22.12 6.27
N ASP A 18 2.56 22.24 6.14
CA ASP A 18 1.74 22.88 7.17
C ASP A 18 1.53 21.91 8.35
N GLU A 19 2.22 22.19 9.45
CA GLU A 19 2.14 21.41 10.69
C GLU A 19 0.71 21.18 11.20
N ARG A 20 -0.21 22.10 10.92
CA ARG A 20 -1.62 21.96 11.30
C ARG A 20 -2.29 20.82 10.54
N ILE A 21 -2.08 20.77 9.23
CA ILE A 21 -2.59 19.72 8.35
C ILE A 21 -1.93 18.38 8.70
N ILE A 22 -0.61 18.39 8.93
CA ILE A 22 0.15 17.21 9.32
C ILE A 22 -0.39 16.60 10.63
N ARG A 23 -0.72 17.41 11.64
CA ARG A 23 -1.31 16.94 12.90
C ARG A 23 -2.63 16.21 12.70
N VAL A 24 -3.54 16.76 11.88
CA VAL A 24 -4.82 16.12 11.58
C VAL A 24 -4.61 14.81 10.81
N PHE A 25 -3.78 14.83 9.77
CA PHE A 25 -3.47 13.63 8.99
C PHE A 25 -2.82 12.53 9.82
N ARG A 26 -1.90 12.85 10.75
CA ARG A 26 -1.34 11.84 11.66
C ARG A 26 -2.41 11.11 12.45
N LYS A 27 -3.42 11.84 12.96
CA LYS A 27 -4.54 11.22 13.68
C LYS A 27 -5.45 10.41 12.76
N LEU A 28 -5.78 10.93 11.59
CA LEU A 28 -6.57 10.20 10.59
C LEU A 28 -5.86 8.93 10.08
N PHE A 29 -4.53 8.92 10.01
CA PHE A 29 -3.80 7.70 9.66
C PHE A 29 -3.88 6.61 10.73
N VAL A 30 -4.08 6.98 12.00
CA VAL A 30 -4.22 6.03 13.12
C VAL A 30 -5.65 5.51 13.22
N GLY A 31 -6.65 6.39 13.15
CA GLY A 31 -8.05 6.04 13.43
C GLY A 31 -9.00 6.00 12.23
N GLU A 32 -8.52 6.33 11.02
CA GLU A 32 -9.29 6.57 9.78
C GLU A 32 -10.25 7.77 9.84
N THR A 33 -10.85 7.98 11.00
CA THR A 33 -11.82 9.02 11.30
C THR A 33 -11.55 9.57 12.71
N ILE A 34 -11.83 10.85 12.94
CA ILE A 34 -11.81 11.48 14.26
C ILE A 34 -13.24 11.91 14.58
N ILE A 35 -13.78 11.47 15.72
CA ILE A 35 -15.13 11.78 16.16
C ILE A 35 -15.06 12.40 17.55
N TYR A 36 -15.75 13.52 17.75
CA TYR A 36 -15.86 14.19 19.06
C TYR A 36 -17.18 14.96 19.17
N GLY A 37 -17.61 15.28 20.41
CA GLY A 37 -18.84 16.01 20.64
C GLY A 37 -18.75 17.46 20.14
N ALA A 38 -19.86 18.00 19.64
CA ALA A 38 -19.90 19.37 19.11
C ALA A 38 -19.60 20.45 20.17
N ASN A 39 -19.79 20.12 21.45
CA ASN A 39 -19.52 20.97 22.59
C ASN A 39 -18.27 20.55 23.37
N ASP A 40 -17.58 19.50 22.92
CA ASP A 40 -16.36 19.02 23.56
C ASP A 40 -15.14 19.79 23.04
N GLU A 41 -14.07 19.79 23.81
CA GLU A 41 -12.77 20.24 23.32
C GLU A 41 -12.28 19.34 22.17
N GLU A 42 -11.53 19.93 21.25
CA GLU A 42 -10.97 19.20 20.12
C GLU A 42 -10.08 18.02 20.58
N PRO A 43 -10.23 16.83 19.97
CA PRO A 43 -9.65 15.61 20.53
C PRO A 43 -8.14 15.54 20.37
N GLY A 44 -7.49 15.11 21.45
CA GLY A 44 -6.08 14.71 21.46
C GLY A 44 -5.11 15.83 21.06
N GLY A 45 -5.36 17.06 21.49
CA GLY A 45 -4.46 18.20 21.30
C GLY A 45 -4.51 18.83 19.91
N LEU A 46 -5.58 18.58 19.14
CA LEU A 46 -5.89 19.40 17.98
C LEU A 46 -6.40 20.76 18.44
N ALA A 47 -6.12 21.81 17.68
CA ALA A 47 -6.78 23.11 17.84
C ALA A 47 -7.85 23.30 16.76
N ARG A 48 -8.81 24.19 17.00
CA ARG A 48 -9.80 24.59 15.98
C ARG A 48 -9.15 25.02 14.66
N THR A 49 -8.01 25.69 14.75
CA THR A 49 -7.22 26.15 13.59
C THR A 49 -6.64 25.00 12.76
N ASP A 50 -6.47 23.81 13.34
CA ASP A 50 -6.05 22.60 12.62
C ASP A 50 -7.20 22.06 11.74
N ILE A 51 -8.44 22.16 12.25
CA ILE A 51 -9.66 21.66 11.61
C ILE A 51 -10.17 22.61 10.51
N ASN A 52 -9.80 23.89 10.57
CA ASN A 52 -10.11 24.86 9.52
C ASN A 52 -9.46 24.51 8.16
N SER A 53 -8.55 23.54 8.11
CA SER A 53 -8.03 22.96 6.86
C SER A 53 -9.11 22.31 5.97
N HIS A 54 -10.31 22.05 6.49
CA HIS A 54 -11.46 21.62 5.69
C HIS A 54 -11.85 22.66 4.62
N GLU A 55 -11.69 23.97 4.90
CA GLU A 55 -12.01 25.05 3.96
C GLU A 55 -11.10 25.02 2.72
N GLN A 56 -9.95 24.35 2.82
CA GLN A 56 -8.96 24.20 1.76
C GLN A 56 -9.13 22.89 0.99
N GLY A 57 -10.11 22.05 1.37
CA GLY A 57 -10.40 20.77 0.73
C GLY A 57 -9.46 19.64 1.13
N TYR A 58 -8.68 19.79 2.21
CA TYR A 58 -7.72 18.77 2.65
C TYR A 58 -8.33 17.69 3.55
N ILE A 59 -9.41 18.00 4.25
CA ILE A 59 -10.16 17.06 5.09
C ILE A 59 -11.66 17.24 4.83
N TYR A 60 -12.44 16.19 5.05
CA TYR A 60 -13.89 16.27 5.08
C TYR A 60 -14.36 16.45 6.53
N LEU A 61 -15.33 17.33 6.70
CA LEU A 61 -15.92 17.66 7.99
C LEU A 61 -17.43 17.46 7.91
N GLU A 62 -17.95 16.54 8.70
CA GLU A 62 -19.37 16.31 8.88
C GLU A 62 -19.78 16.78 10.27
N ILE A 63 -20.74 17.70 10.32
CA ILE A 63 -21.26 18.27 11.55
C ILE A 63 -22.71 17.84 11.71
N SER A 64 -22.97 17.09 12.77
CA SER A 64 -24.30 16.73 13.24
C SER A 64 -24.66 17.52 14.50
N ALA A 65 -25.90 17.41 14.98
CA ALA A 65 -26.39 18.17 16.12
C ALA A 65 -25.58 17.97 17.43
N SER A 66 -24.97 16.79 17.59
CA SER A 66 -24.20 16.44 18.80
C SER A 66 -22.75 16.06 18.52
N THR A 67 -22.37 15.84 17.26
CA THR A 67 -21.07 15.25 16.90
C THR A 67 -20.44 15.96 15.73
N ILE A 68 -19.12 16.01 15.76
CA ILE A 68 -18.27 16.42 14.65
C ILE A 68 -17.44 15.21 14.24
N GLN A 69 -17.46 14.89 12.95
CA GLN A 69 -16.69 13.82 12.35
C GLN A 69 -15.73 14.40 11.32
N ILE A 70 -14.45 14.04 11.43
CA ILE A 70 -13.40 14.41 10.50
C ILE A 70 -12.88 13.15 9.82
N SER A 71 -12.78 13.18 8.49
CA SER A 71 -12.19 12.10 7.70
C SER A 71 -11.34 12.66 6.56
N PHE A 72 -10.65 11.78 5.83
CA PHE A 72 -10.08 12.16 4.53
C PHE A 72 -11.21 12.60 3.58
N SER A 73 -10.92 13.60 2.75
CA SER A 73 -11.87 14.14 1.78
C SER A 73 -12.41 13.11 0.80
N PHE A 74 -11.63 12.05 0.55
CA PHE A 74 -12.05 10.89 -0.23
C PHE A 74 -11.13 9.69 0.07
N PRO A 75 -11.59 8.43 -0.11
CA PRO A 75 -10.81 7.24 0.26
C PRO A 75 -9.42 7.16 -0.39
N LEU A 76 -9.30 7.57 -1.66
CA LEU A 76 -8.02 7.57 -2.39
C LEU A 76 -7.00 8.56 -1.81
N GLN A 77 -7.44 9.64 -1.16
CA GLN A 77 -6.55 10.66 -0.61
C GLN A 77 -5.58 10.04 0.41
N ARG A 78 -6.08 9.14 1.27
CA ARG A 78 -5.27 8.43 2.26
C ARG A 78 -4.16 7.62 1.59
N GLY A 79 -4.51 6.85 0.54
CA GLY A 79 -3.55 6.04 -0.20
C GLY A 79 -2.49 6.89 -0.90
N MET A 80 -2.90 7.99 -1.54
CA MET A 80 -1.97 8.93 -2.19
C MET A 80 -1.03 9.61 -1.20
N LEU A 81 -1.54 10.01 -0.04
CA LEU A 81 -0.75 10.58 1.04
C LEU A 81 0.19 9.54 1.65
N GLN A 82 -0.27 8.30 1.86
CA GLN A 82 0.59 7.18 2.26
C GLN A 82 1.74 6.95 1.29
N ALA A 83 1.48 7.02 -0.02
CA ALA A 83 2.50 6.89 -1.06
C ALA A 83 3.52 8.05 -1.05
N SER A 84 3.12 9.23 -0.56
CA SER A 84 3.99 10.42 -0.45
C SER A 84 4.80 10.44 0.85
N LEU A 85 4.42 9.65 1.86
CA LEU A 85 5.18 9.50 3.09
C LEU A 85 6.35 8.56 2.84
N GLN A 86 7.53 8.90 3.37
CA GLN A 86 8.64 7.97 3.37
C GLN A 86 8.20 6.64 4.02
N PRO A 87 8.47 5.50 3.38
CA PRO A 87 8.24 4.20 4.00
C PRO A 87 8.92 4.17 5.36
N PRO A 88 8.32 3.52 6.38
CA PRO A 88 9.06 3.27 7.60
C PRO A 88 10.37 2.52 7.25
N PRO A 89 11.47 2.77 7.98
CA PRO A 89 12.70 1.98 7.84
C PRO A 89 12.37 0.49 7.82
N SER A 90 13.12 -0.30 7.05
CA SER A 90 12.80 -1.72 6.89
C SER A 90 12.73 -2.40 8.25
N ALA A 91 11.55 -2.90 8.61
CA ALA A 91 11.35 -3.70 9.82
C ALA A 91 11.91 -5.12 9.66
N PHE A 92 12.30 -5.49 8.44
CA PHE A 92 12.78 -6.81 8.07
C PHE A 92 14.24 -6.69 7.59
N PRO A 93 15.12 -7.60 8.02
CA PRO A 93 16.53 -7.59 7.64
C PRO A 93 16.77 -8.05 6.20
N ASP A 94 15.84 -8.83 5.62
CA ASP A 94 15.96 -9.44 4.29
C ASP A 94 14.56 -9.79 3.73
N VAL A 95 14.51 -10.08 2.42
CA VAL A 95 13.25 -10.44 1.73
C VAL A 95 12.65 -11.74 2.25
N PHE A 96 13.49 -12.70 2.68
CA PHE A 96 13.05 -14.01 3.17
C PHE A 96 12.23 -13.87 4.46
N ARG A 97 12.68 -13.04 5.41
CA ARG A 97 11.97 -12.74 6.65
C ARG A 97 10.65 -12.02 6.39
N LEU A 98 10.63 -11.07 5.45
CA LEU A 98 9.38 -10.42 5.04
C LEU A 98 8.37 -11.46 4.53
N VAL A 99 8.77 -12.25 3.53
CA VAL A 99 7.92 -13.29 2.91
C VAL A 99 7.40 -14.28 3.96
N THR A 100 8.28 -14.74 4.85
CA THR A 100 7.92 -15.69 5.91
C THR A 100 6.83 -15.12 6.83
N GLU A 101 6.95 -13.86 7.25
CA GLU A 101 5.92 -13.23 8.08
C GLU A 101 4.62 -12.96 7.31
N VAL A 102 4.70 -12.62 6.01
CA VAL A 102 3.52 -12.47 5.16
C VAL A 102 2.74 -13.78 5.06
N VAL A 103 3.42 -14.89 4.76
CA VAL A 103 2.79 -16.21 4.60
C VAL A 103 2.18 -16.72 5.90
N LYS A 104 2.78 -16.41 7.07
CA LYS A 104 2.19 -16.74 8.39
C LYS A 104 0.81 -16.10 8.63
N LEU A 105 0.48 -15.01 7.94
CA LEU A 105 -0.82 -14.33 8.05
C LEU A 105 -1.88 -14.86 7.08
N PHE A 106 -1.53 -15.82 6.23
CA PHE A 106 -2.46 -16.43 5.29
C PHE A 106 -3.59 -17.11 6.05
N LYS A 107 -4.82 -16.94 5.55
CA LYS A 107 -5.99 -17.60 6.10
C LYS A 107 -6.38 -18.76 5.19
N PRO A 108 -6.25 -20.03 5.64
CA PRO A 108 -6.62 -21.21 4.85
C PRO A 108 -8.03 -21.12 4.24
N ALA A 109 -8.97 -20.50 4.98
CA ALA A 109 -10.34 -20.30 4.54
C ALA A 109 -10.49 -19.49 3.24
N HIS A 110 -9.49 -18.67 2.88
CA HIS A 110 -9.52 -17.87 1.65
C HIS A 110 -9.18 -18.69 0.39
N PHE A 111 -8.65 -19.91 0.56
CA PHE A 111 -8.32 -20.83 -0.54
C PHE A 111 -9.37 -21.91 -0.75
N THR A 112 -10.33 -22.05 0.17
CA THR A 112 -11.35 -23.12 0.15
C THR A 112 -12.69 -22.70 -0.43
N SER A 113 -12.87 -21.42 -0.79
CA SER A 113 -14.17 -20.90 -1.24
C SER A 113 -14.10 -20.47 -2.70
N PRO A 114 -15.00 -20.95 -3.58
CA PRO A 114 -15.22 -20.28 -4.85
C PRO A 114 -15.79 -18.89 -4.54
N GLN A 115 -14.96 -17.86 -4.68
CA GLN A 115 -15.46 -16.49 -4.63
C GLN A 115 -16.39 -16.32 -5.82
N ARG A 116 -17.70 -16.26 -5.54
CA ARG A 116 -18.70 -15.79 -6.51
C ARG A 116 -18.47 -14.30 -6.74
N VAL A 117 -17.46 -13.98 -7.54
CA VAL A 117 -17.39 -12.71 -8.24
C VAL A 117 -18.11 -12.96 -9.56
N ASP A 118 -19.06 -12.08 -9.87
CA ASP A 118 -19.98 -12.06 -11.01
C ASP A 118 -19.55 -12.86 -12.27
N ASP A 119 -20.53 -13.43 -12.98
CA ASP A 119 -20.50 -14.35 -14.14
C ASP A 119 -19.49 -14.05 -15.30
N ALA A 120 -18.64 -13.04 -15.18
CA ALA A 120 -17.53 -12.73 -16.08
C ALA A 120 -16.15 -13.24 -15.60
N ALA A 121 -15.99 -13.67 -14.34
CA ALA A 121 -14.71 -14.19 -13.85
C ALA A 121 -14.55 -15.68 -14.19
N THR A 122 -14.03 -15.93 -15.40
CA THR A 122 -13.49 -17.23 -15.81
C THR A 122 -12.50 -17.71 -14.76
N ASP A 123 -12.57 -19.00 -14.38
CA ASP A 123 -11.67 -19.72 -13.44
C ASP A 123 -10.40 -18.94 -13.11
N GLN A 124 -10.42 -18.19 -12.01
CA GLN A 124 -9.23 -17.44 -11.61
C GLN A 124 -8.18 -18.47 -11.18
N PRO A 125 -7.01 -18.54 -11.83
CA PRO A 125 -5.99 -19.54 -11.50
C PRO A 125 -5.65 -19.47 -10.01
N LEU A 126 -5.35 -20.62 -9.38
CA LEU A 126 -5.03 -20.70 -7.95
C LEU A 126 -3.91 -19.71 -7.55
N GLU A 127 -2.94 -19.51 -8.44
CA GLU A 127 -1.87 -18.51 -8.35
C GLU A 127 -2.39 -17.08 -8.11
N ALA A 128 -3.48 -16.68 -8.76
CA ALA A 128 -4.09 -15.37 -8.54
C ALA A 128 -4.70 -15.24 -7.14
N THR A 129 -5.20 -16.33 -6.55
CA THR A 129 -5.68 -16.37 -5.16
C THR A 129 -4.50 -16.18 -4.19
N TYR A 130 -3.37 -16.84 -4.45
CA TYR A 130 -2.14 -16.63 -3.66
C TYR A 130 -1.67 -15.18 -3.75
N ARG A 131 -1.70 -14.58 -4.93
CA ARG A 131 -1.32 -13.17 -5.14
C ARG A 131 -2.24 -12.20 -4.39
N HIS A 132 -3.55 -12.40 -4.41
CA HIS A 132 -4.49 -11.59 -3.65
C HIS A 132 -4.28 -11.71 -2.13
N GLU A 133 -4.10 -12.93 -1.63
CA GLU A 133 -3.87 -13.15 -0.20
C GLU A 133 -2.51 -12.60 0.25
N PHE A 134 -1.48 -12.74 -0.58
CA PHE A 134 -0.17 -12.16 -0.35
C PHE A 134 -0.24 -10.65 -0.28
N TYR A 135 -0.91 -9.99 -1.23
CA TYR A 135 -1.13 -8.55 -1.21
C TYR A 135 -1.84 -8.11 0.08
N ARG A 136 -2.92 -8.80 0.46
CA ARG A 136 -3.67 -8.50 1.70
C ARG A 136 -2.78 -8.60 2.93
N CYS A 137 -2.00 -9.68 3.06
CA CYS A 137 -1.14 -9.92 4.22
C CYS A 137 0.05 -8.96 4.25
N LEU A 138 0.66 -8.68 3.09
CA LEU A 138 1.73 -7.69 2.97
C LEU A 138 1.23 -6.29 3.32
N TYR A 139 0.02 -5.91 2.91
CA TYR A 139 -0.58 -4.64 3.31
C TYR A 139 -0.82 -4.55 4.82
N LEU A 140 -1.17 -5.65 5.50
CA LEU A 140 -1.29 -5.66 6.97
C LEU A 140 0.05 -5.43 7.68
N LEU A 141 1.13 -6.04 7.17
CA LEU A 141 2.47 -5.89 7.75
C LEU A 141 3.15 -4.56 7.36
N ARG A 142 2.91 -4.11 6.13
CA ARG A 142 3.48 -2.90 5.55
C ARG A 142 2.40 -2.13 4.78
N PRO A 143 1.49 -1.42 5.48
CA PRO A 143 0.42 -0.64 4.85
C PRO A 143 0.91 0.57 4.04
N ARG A 144 2.23 0.76 3.95
CA ARG A 144 2.93 1.83 3.23
C ARG A 144 4.04 1.30 2.33
N ALA A 145 4.13 -0.02 2.13
CA ALA A 145 5.00 -0.55 1.10
C ALA A 145 4.46 -0.05 -0.24
N LEU A 146 5.31 0.63 -1.01
CA LEU A 146 5.05 0.78 -2.44
C LEU A 146 5.18 -0.61 -3.02
N ILE A 147 4.05 -1.14 -3.49
CA ILE A 147 3.93 -2.42 -4.16
C ILE A 147 3.55 -2.08 -5.59
N SER A 148 4.49 -2.25 -6.50
CA SER A 148 4.19 -2.18 -7.92
C SER A 148 3.75 -3.57 -8.37
N ALA A 149 2.49 -3.92 -8.09
CA ALA A 149 1.90 -5.10 -8.70
C ALA A 149 1.79 -4.82 -10.21
N GLU A 150 2.44 -5.66 -11.02
CA GLU A 150 2.39 -5.59 -12.49
C GLU A 150 3.10 -4.39 -13.16
N TYR A 151 4.17 -3.85 -12.58
CA TYR A 151 4.93 -2.76 -13.19
C TYR A 151 6.42 -3.08 -13.34
N CYS A 152 6.83 -3.43 -14.56
CA CYS A 152 7.88 -2.73 -15.32
C CYS A 152 8.16 -3.46 -16.64
N ALA A 153 7.24 -3.43 -17.60
CA ALA A 153 7.55 -3.91 -18.93
C ALA A 153 6.63 -3.44 -20.05
N GLN A 154 7.22 -3.38 -21.24
CA GLN A 154 6.53 -3.16 -22.51
C GLN A 154 5.71 -4.39 -22.94
N ALA A 155 5.89 -5.55 -22.30
CA ALA A 155 5.22 -6.82 -22.59
C ALA A 155 4.66 -7.51 -21.33
N PRO A 156 3.61 -8.35 -21.44
CA PRO A 156 2.99 -9.07 -20.31
C PRO A 156 3.90 -10.09 -19.61
N THR A 157 4.95 -10.58 -20.27
CA THR A 157 5.85 -11.66 -19.81
C THR A 157 6.90 -11.22 -18.79
N ASP A 158 7.00 -9.92 -18.56
CA ASP A 158 8.14 -9.30 -17.87
C ASP A 158 7.69 -8.64 -16.56
N ARG A 159 6.70 -9.24 -15.91
CA ARG A 159 6.01 -8.67 -14.74
C ARG A 159 6.36 -9.44 -13.48
N ILE A 160 7.09 -8.79 -12.60
CA ILE A 160 7.26 -9.25 -11.22
C ILE A 160 5.94 -9.08 -10.45
N ASP A 161 5.57 -10.07 -9.65
CA ASP A 161 4.30 -10.02 -8.90
C ASP A 161 4.31 -8.90 -7.85
N PHE A 162 5.42 -8.75 -7.13
CA PHE A 162 5.60 -7.68 -6.14
C PHE A 162 7.01 -7.09 -6.21
N LEU A 163 7.08 -5.79 -6.45
CA LEU A 163 8.27 -4.99 -6.17
C LEU A 163 8.03 -4.19 -4.89
N VAL A 164 8.75 -4.53 -3.82
CA VAL A 164 8.61 -3.92 -2.49
C VAL A 164 9.75 -2.95 -2.24
N HIS A 165 9.45 -1.66 -2.13
CA HIS A 165 10.49 -0.66 -1.86
C HIS A 165 10.88 -0.59 -0.36
N CYS A 166 12.18 -0.66 -0.11
CA CYS A 166 12.86 -0.51 1.17
C CYS A 166 13.54 0.86 1.18
N HIS A 167 12.91 1.85 1.82
CA HIS A 167 13.57 3.14 2.03
C HIS A 167 14.56 2.98 3.18
N GLU A 168 15.85 3.17 2.89
CA GLU A 168 16.84 3.43 3.94
C GLU A 168 16.99 4.93 4.18
N SER A 169 17.39 5.26 5.40
CA SER A 169 17.74 6.61 5.85
C SER A 169 18.97 7.21 5.14
N ASP A 170 19.68 6.40 4.34
CA ASP A 170 20.98 6.74 3.76
C ASP A 170 20.95 7.00 2.25
N ASN A 171 19.78 7.33 1.70
CA ASN A 171 19.60 7.78 0.32
C ASN A 171 19.91 6.73 -0.78
N THR A 172 20.12 5.46 -0.42
CA THR A 172 20.10 4.31 -1.34
C THR A 172 18.73 3.68 -1.36
N ALA A 173 18.00 3.88 -2.46
CA ALA A 173 16.76 3.14 -2.72
C ALA A 173 17.09 1.66 -2.93
N ARG A 174 16.60 0.79 -2.04
CA ARG A 174 16.66 -0.66 -2.21
C ARG A 174 15.25 -1.18 -2.45
N SER A 175 15.08 -2.16 -3.31
CA SER A 175 13.80 -2.88 -3.44
C SER A 175 14.00 -4.38 -3.36
N TRP A 176 12.94 -5.09 -3.00
CA TRP A 176 12.88 -6.54 -3.03
C TRP A 176 11.89 -7.00 -4.09
N GLY A 177 12.32 -7.95 -4.91
CA GLY A 177 11.46 -8.62 -5.88
C GLY A 177 10.83 -9.87 -5.31
N ILE A 178 9.55 -10.11 -5.54
CA ILE A 178 8.88 -11.33 -5.09
C ILE A 178 8.00 -11.86 -6.21
N GLU A 179 8.14 -13.15 -6.50
CA GLU A 179 7.27 -13.92 -7.39
C GLU A 179 6.58 -15.05 -6.65
N LEU A 180 5.34 -15.32 -7.01
CA LEU A 180 4.52 -16.38 -6.43
C LEU A 180 4.17 -17.41 -7.50
N LEU A 181 4.48 -18.67 -7.24
CA LEU A 181 4.20 -19.79 -8.14
C LEU A 181 3.20 -20.75 -7.50
N GLY A 182 2.37 -21.40 -8.32
CA GLY A 182 1.38 -22.38 -7.86
C GLY A 182 1.72 -23.85 -8.14
N ASP A 183 2.49 -24.12 -9.20
CA ASP A 183 2.49 -25.44 -9.85
C ASP A 183 3.84 -26.18 -9.80
N GLY A 184 4.89 -25.61 -9.21
CA GLY A 184 6.20 -26.30 -9.09
C GLY A 184 7.00 -26.45 -10.39
N ASP A 185 6.42 -26.11 -11.55
CA ASP A 185 6.94 -26.44 -12.87
C ASP A 185 7.83 -25.36 -13.49
N ARG A 186 7.71 -24.12 -13.01
CA ARG A 186 8.33 -22.92 -13.60
C ARG A 186 9.45 -22.29 -12.74
N LEU A 187 9.86 -22.94 -11.65
CA LEU A 187 10.89 -22.44 -10.72
C LEU A 187 12.20 -22.03 -11.44
N LYS A 188 12.65 -22.84 -12.39
CA LYS A 188 13.88 -22.57 -13.12
C LYS A 188 13.74 -21.33 -14.01
N ASP A 189 12.68 -21.28 -14.80
CA ASP A 189 12.41 -20.16 -15.73
C ASP A 189 12.32 -18.83 -14.97
N HIS A 190 11.64 -18.84 -13.81
CA HIS A 190 11.52 -17.67 -12.95
C HIS A 190 12.83 -17.31 -12.23
N THR A 191 13.65 -18.29 -11.89
CA THR A 191 15.01 -18.02 -11.38
C THR A 191 15.86 -17.32 -12.45
N ASP A 192 15.75 -17.75 -13.71
CA ASP A 192 16.49 -17.17 -14.84
C ASP A 192 16.03 -15.71 -15.12
N HIS A 193 14.79 -15.34 -14.78
CA HIS A 193 14.33 -13.95 -14.86
C HIS A 193 15.12 -12.99 -13.96
N PHE A 194 15.62 -13.47 -12.83
CA PHE A 194 16.42 -12.69 -11.87
C PHE A 194 17.93 -12.70 -12.17
N ASP A 195 18.38 -13.40 -13.21
CA ASP A 195 19.78 -13.32 -13.64
C ASP A 195 20.12 -11.89 -14.14
N SER A 196 21.40 -11.57 -14.11
CA SER A 196 22.02 -10.35 -14.65
C SER A 196 21.66 -10.06 -16.11
N GLU A 197 21.35 -11.09 -16.91
CA GLU A 197 20.86 -10.99 -18.30
C GLU A 197 19.38 -11.40 -18.43
N GLY A 198 18.72 -11.64 -17.30
CA GLY A 198 17.32 -12.03 -17.22
C GLY A 198 16.35 -10.88 -17.47
N VAL A 199 15.07 -11.25 -17.55
CA VAL A 199 13.96 -10.33 -17.87
C VAL A 199 13.88 -9.17 -16.86
N TYR A 200 14.28 -9.37 -15.61
CA TYR A 200 14.27 -8.34 -14.57
C TYR A 200 15.55 -7.53 -14.46
N ARG A 201 16.47 -7.61 -15.42
CA ARG A 201 17.72 -6.83 -15.44
C ARG A 201 17.49 -5.33 -15.21
N GLN A 202 16.46 -4.74 -15.82
CA GLN A 202 16.19 -3.31 -15.64
C GLN A 202 15.81 -2.97 -14.19
N THR A 203 15.01 -3.84 -13.55
CA THR A 203 14.63 -3.73 -12.14
C THR A 203 15.83 -3.94 -11.22
N TRP A 204 16.72 -4.87 -11.57
CA TRP A 204 17.99 -5.10 -10.88
C TRP A 204 18.90 -3.86 -10.92
N VAL A 205 19.14 -3.31 -12.12
CA VAL A 205 19.90 -2.06 -12.32
C VAL A 205 19.21 -0.87 -11.64
N GLY A 206 17.88 -0.90 -11.54
CA GLY A 206 17.07 0.11 -10.85
C GLY A 206 17.15 0.10 -9.32
N GLY A 207 17.92 -0.82 -8.72
CA GLY A 207 18.16 -0.85 -7.26
C GLY A 207 17.45 -1.99 -6.52
N MET A 208 16.98 -3.02 -7.21
CA MET A 208 16.55 -4.26 -6.55
C MET A 208 17.75 -4.98 -5.94
N ALA A 209 17.71 -5.21 -4.64
CA ALA A 209 18.83 -5.72 -3.86
C ALA A 209 18.76 -7.24 -3.65
N GLU A 210 17.55 -7.77 -3.50
CA GLU A 210 17.29 -9.19 -3.24
C GLU A 210 15.96 -9.59 -3.89
N PHE A 211 15.75 -10.89 -4.04
CA PHE A 211 14.48 -11.43 -4.49
C PHE A 211 14.11 -12.73 -3.78
N ALA A 212 12.83 -13.07 -3.83
CA ALA A 212 12.30 -14.35 -3.37
C ALA A 212 11.31 -14.92 -4.39
N ILE A 213 11.41 -16.22 -4.64
CA ILE A 213 10.39 -16.98 -5.36
C ILE A 213 9.69 -17.86 -4.31
N VAL A 214 8.38 -17.74 -4.21
CA VAL A 214 7.56 -18.48 -3.26
C VAL A 214 6.68 -19.42 -4.04
N ASP A 215 6.91 -20.72 -3.86
CA ASP A 215 6.13 -21.73 -4.54
C ASP A 215 5.20 -22.42 -3.54
N PHE A 216 3.90 -22.42 -3.86
CA PHE A 216 2.85 -22.97 -3.02
C PHE A 216 2.44 -24.40 -3.41
N HIS A 217 3.17 -25.07 -4.31
CA HIS A 217 2.92 -26.47 -4.63
C HIS A 217 3.07 -27.37 -3.40
N TYR A 218 2.34 -28.49 -3.42
CA TYR A 218 2.54 -29.55 -2.44
C TYR A 218 3.82 -30.31 -2.78
N ALA A 219 4.75 -30.41 -1.83
CA ALA A 219 5.85 -31.36 -1.95
C ALA A 219 5.27 -32.78 -1.89
N ASP A 220 5.40 -33.53 -2.97
CA ASP A 220 5.11 -34.97 -3.04
C ASP A 220 6.07 -35.79 -2.16
#